data_AF-A0A358CTU7-F1
#
_entry.id   AF-A0A358CTU7-F1
#
_cell.length_a   1.000
_cell.length_b   1.000
_cell.length_c   1.000
_cell.angle_alpha   90.00
_cell.angle_beta   90.00
_cell.angle_gamma   90.00
#
_symmetry.space_group_name_H-M   'P 1'
#
loop_
_entity.id
_entity.type
_entity.pdbx_description
1 polymer ?
#
loop_
_entity_poly.entity_id
_entity_poly.type
_entity_poly.pdbx_seq_one_letter_code
_entity_poly.pdbx_strand_id
1 'polypeptide(L)' 'MGGGMGMCWVAREVYGPENPKWLQFRSWLLCEAPPWFINLYRIHGENFAEWIHDKPILKNCLKILMDKAIK' A
#
# COMPACT_ATOMS: atom_id res chain seq x y z
N MET A 1 14.38 0.52 17.96
CA MET A 1 14.01 1.45 16.88
C MET A 1 13.55 0.61 15.69
N GLY A 2 12.25 0.31 15.60
CA GLY A 2 11.70 -0.54 14.53
C GLY A 2 11.48 0.29 13.27
N GLY A 3 12.21 -0.03 12.21
CA GLY A 3 12.29 0.77 10.98
C GLY A 3 10.93 1.07 10.37
N GLY A 4 10.69 2.36 10.08
CA GLY A 4 9.52 2.88 9.37
C GLY A 4 9.44 2.49 7.88
N MET A 5 9.86 1.28 7.53
CA MET A 5 9.72 0.69 6.19
C MET A 5 8.45 -0.16 6.05
N GLY A 6 7.70 -0.39 7.13
CA GLY A 6 6.60 -1.36 7.17
C GLY A 6 5.19 -0.88 6.81
N MET A 7 5.05 0.17 6.01
CA MET A 7 3.73 0.73 5.63
C MET A 7 3.66 1.14 4.16
N CYS A 8 4.49 0.54 3.31
CA CYS A 8 4.52 0.88 1.87
C CYS A 8 4.72 -0.32 0.93
N TRP A 9 4.74 -1.57 1.43
CA TRP A 9 4.95 -2.76 0.59
C TRP A 9 3.94 -2.88 -0.55
N VAL A 10 2.63 -2.93 -0.23
CA VAL A 10 1.56 -3.05 -1.24
C VAL A 10 1.56 -1.85 -2.19
N ALA A 11 1.69 -0.63 -1.66
CA ALA A 11 1.70 0.58 -2.49
C ALA A 11 2.92 0.62 -3.44
N ARG A 12 4.10 0.21 -3.00
CA ARG A 12 5.30 0.11 -3.85
C ARG A 12 5.16 -0.98 -4.90
N GLU A 13 4.56 -2.11 -4.54
CA GLU A 13 4.33 -3.23 -5.46
C GLU A 13 3.30 -2.87 -6.54
N VAL A 14 2.28 -2.09 -6.17
CA VAL A 14 1.18 -1.68 -7.07
C VAL A 14 1.57 -0.51 -7.97
N TYR A 15 2.18 0.54 -7.44
CA TYR A 15 2.54 1.74 -8.20
C TYR A 15 3.91 1.65 -8.87
N GLY A 16 4.80 0.80 -8.36
CA GLY A 16 6.20 0.77 -8.71
C GLY A 16 7.05 1.78 -7.90
N PRO A 17 8.36 1.53 -7.77
CA PRO A 17 9.27 2.38 -7.00
C PRO A 17 9.43 3.79 -7.59
N GLU A 18 9.25 3.94 -8.90
CA GLU A 18 9.43 5.20 -9.63
C GLU A 18 8.25 6.16 -9.52
N ASN A 19 7.08 5.69 -9.06
CA ASN A 19 5.86 6.48 -9.06
C ASN A 19 5.62 7.14 -7.69
N PRO A 20 5.62 8.47 -7.56
CA PRO A 20 5.48 9.14 -6.26
C PRO A 20 4.12 8.91 -5.57
N LYS A 21 3.13 8.33 -6.26
CA LYS A 21 1.81 8.01 -5.66
C LYS A 21 1.88 7.06 -4.47
N TRP A 22 2.89 6.19 -4.37
CA TRP A 22 3.05 5.34 -3.19
C TRP A 22 3.31 6.17 -1.92
N LEU A 23 3.93 7.34 -2.04
CA LEU A 23 4.13 8.28 -0.92
C LEU A 23 2.81 8.93 -0.49
N GLN A 24 1.96 9.30 -1.45
CA GLN A 24 0.65 9.88 -1.18
C GLN A 24 -0.24 8.86 -0.45
N PHE A 25 -0.28 7.62 -0.94
CA PHE A 25 -1.02 6.55 -0.28
C PHE A 25 -0.47 6.27 1.12
N ARG A 26 0.85 6.30 1.31
CA ARG A 26 1.45 6.17 2.64
C ARG A 26 0.99 7.30 3.57
N SER A 27 0.95 8.54 3.10
CA SER A 27 0.48 9.68 3.90
C SER A 27 -0.98 9.49 4.29
N TRP A 28 -1.84 9.14 3.33
CA TRP A 28 -3.24 8.81 3.58
C TRP A 28 -3.40 7.66 4.58
N LEU A 29 -2.61 6.60 4.43
CA LEU A 29 -2.61 5.45 5.33
C LEU A 29 -2.27 5.84 6.78
N LEU A 30 -1.38 6.81 6.97
CA LEU A 30 -0.95 7.25 8.30
C LEU A 30 -1.87 8.30 8.92
N CYS A 31 -2.51 9.14 8.10
CA CYS A 31 -3.26 10.30 8.57
C CYS A 31 -4.77 10.10 8.54
N GLU A 32 -5.29 9.37 7.56
CA GLU A 32 -6.73 9.31 7.27
C GLU A 32 -7.31 7.91 7.34
N ALA A 33 -6.48 6.88 7.13
CA ALA A 33 -6.99 5.52 7.11
C ALA A 33 -7.51 5.07 8.49
N PRO A 34 -8.56 4.22 8.51
CA PRO A 34 -9.10 3.70 9.75
C PRO A 34 -8.05 2.91 10.57
N PRO A 35 -8.05 3.01 11.91
CA PRO A 35 -7.08 2.31 12.76
C PRO A 35 -7.04 0.79 12.55
N TRP A 36 -8.19 0.17 12.29
CA TRP A 36 -8.29 -1.26 12.01
C TRP A 36 -7.60 -1.62 10.68
N PHE A 37 -7.68 -0.75 9.68
CA PHE A 37 -7.05 -0.96 8.38
C PHE A 37 -5.53 -0.80 8.47
N ILE A 38 -5.05 0.19 9.23
CA ILE A 38 -3.62 0.37 9.51
C ILE A 38 -3.05 -0.88 10.19
N ASN A 39 -3.75 -1.40 11.20
CA ASN A 39 -3.29 -2.60 11.90
C ASN A 39 -3.29 -3.84 10.99
N LEU A 40 -4.31 -4.02 10.16
CA LEU A 40 -4.37 -5.09 9.17
C LEU A 40 -3.23 -4.98 8.15
N TYR A 41 -2.99 -3.78 7.62
CA TYR A 41 -1.91 -3.50 6.69
C TYR A 41 -0.53 -3.74 7.32
N ARG A 42 -0.36 -3.39 8.60
CA ARG A 42 0.89 -3.63 9.33
C ARG A 42 1.15 -5.12 9.55
N ILE A 43 0.12 -5.92 9.81
CA ILE A 43 0.25 -7.36 10.10
C ILE A 43 0.36 -8.18 8.81
N HIS A 44 -0.41 -7.85 7.77
CA HIS A 44 -0.53 -8.65 6.56
C HIS A 44 0.02 -8.00 5.29
N GLY A 45 0.43 -6.72 5.33
CA GLY A 45 0.79 -5.96 4.14
C GLY A 45 2.02 -6.48 3.40
N GLU A 46 2.99 -7.05 4.10
CA GLU A 46 4.18 -7.67 3.50
C GLU A 46 3.80 -8.95 2.74
N ASN A 47 3.17 -9.92 3.42
CA ASN A 47 2.68 -11.15 2.78
C ASN A 47 1.69 -10.87 1.64
N PHE A 48 0.85 -9.84 1.78
CA PHE A 48 -0.08 -9.45 0.73
C PHE A 48 0.66 -8.88 -0.48
N ALA A 49 1.69 -8.06 -0.28
CA ALA A 49 2.52 -7.54 -1.36
C ALA A 49 3.21 -8.66 -2.15
N GLU A 50 3.79 -9.65 -1.45
CA GLU A 50 4.37 -10.83 -2.08
C GLU A 50 3.31 -11.64 -2.85
N TRP A 51 2.12 -11.83 -2.27
CA TRP A 51 1.06 -12.60 -2.92
C TRP A 51 0.51 -11.94 -4.19
N ILE A 52 0.48 -10.61 -4.25
CA ILE A 52 0.05 -9.86 -5.45
C ILE A 52 1.17 -9.68 -6.47
N HIS A 53 2.43 -10.02 -6.14
CA HIS A 53 3.59 -9.83 -7.01
C HIS A 53 3.37 -10.43 -8.42
N ASP A 54 2.89 -11.66 -8.49
CA ASP A 54 2.62 -12.37 -9.76
C ASP A 54 1.23 -12.10 -10.36
N LYS A 55 0.48 -11.12 -9.84
CA LYS A 55 -0.91 -10.86 -10.26
C LYS A 55 -1.08 -9.43 -10.82
N PRO A 56 -0.64 -9.17 -12.07
CA PRO A 56 -0.66 -7.83 -12.66
C PRO A 56 -2.08 -7.23 -12.77
N ILE A 57 -3.09 -8.06 -13.04
CA ILE A 57 -4.50 -7.61 -13.09
C ILE A 57 -4.95 -7.09 -11.72
N LEU A 58 -4.61 -7.82 -10.65
CA LEU A 58 -4.98 -7.44 -9.29
C LEU A 58 -4.25 -6.16 -8.86
N LYS A 59 -2.97 -6.00 -9.23
CA LYS A 59 -2.23 -4.75 -9.02
C LYS A 59 -2.93 -3.57 -9.69
N ASN A 60 -3.41 -3.71 -10.93
CA ASN A 60 -4.15 -2.64 -11.61
C ASN A 60 -5.47 -2.30 -10.89
N CYS A 61 -6.22 -3.29 -10.42
CA CYS A 61 -7.42 -3.05 -9.62
C CYS A 61 -7.11 -2.32 -8.32
N LEU A 62 -6.09 -2.77 -7.58
CA LEU A 62 -5.62 -2.12 -6.36
C LEU A 62 -5.13 -0.71 -6.63
N LYS A 63 -4.46 -0.47 -7.76
CA LYS A 63 -4.02 0.86 -8.19
C LYS A 63 -5.19 1.82 -8.32
N ILE A 64 -6.30 1.39 -8.93
CA ILE A 64 -7.51 2.23 -9.07
C ILE A 64 -8.14 2.49 -7.70
N LEU A 65 -8.20 1.49 -6.81
CA LEU A 65 -8.73 1.66 -5.46
C LEU A 65 -7.87 2.62 -4.63
N MET A 66 -6.55 2.47 -4.69
CA MET A 66 -5.60 3.35 -4.02
C MET A 66 -5.65 4.76 -4.61
N ASP A 67 -5.78 4.90 -5.93
CA ASP A 67 -5.93 6.19 -6.61
C ASP A 67 -7.25 6.89 -6.18
N LYS A 68 -8.30 6.13 -5.83
CA LYS A 68 -9.54 6.67 -5.25
C LYS A 68 -9.40 7.03 -3.77
N ALA A 69 -8.58 6.31 -3.01
CA ALA A 69 -8.38 6.57 -1.58
C ALA A 69 -7.62 7.88 -1.34
N ILE A 70 -6.66 8.21 -2.21
CA ILE A 70 -5.84 9.43 -2.13
C ILE A 70 -6.46 10.65 -2.83
N LYS A 71 -7.66 10.50 -3.42
CA LYS A 71 -8.34 11.54 -4.21
C LYS A 71 -9.50 12.13 -3.43
#